data_AF-A0A7S3M6S4-F1
#
_entry.id   AF-A0A7S3M6S4-F1
#
_cell.length_a   1.000
_cell.length_b   1.000
_cell.length_c   1.000
_cell.angle_alpha   90.00
_cell.angle_beta   90.00
_cell.angle_gamma   90.00
#
_symmetry.space_group_name_H-M   'P 1'
#
loop_
_entity.id
_entity.type
_entity.pdbx_description
1 polymer ?
#
loop_
_entity_poly.entity_id
_entity_poly.type
_entity_poly.pdbx_seq_one_letter_code
_entity_poly.pdbx_strand_id
1 'polypeptide(L)'
;ETEPAEWRCSRLCPVPAGAAIVRDVRVLHGGTPNLTPKTRYLPSIEYVSAGLRATKRKDMFPQRRGLPRALYEKLSPEVQELCGEIVADEGDSAQVQFHRK
;
A
#
# COMPACT_ATOMS: atom_id res chain seq x y z
N GLU A 1 -1.38 -10.39 -31.20
CA GLU A 1 -0.03 -10.85 -30.82
C GLU A 1 -0.14 -11.76 -29.60
N THR A 2 0.72 -12.77 -29.49
CA THR A 2 0.71 -13.72 -28.37
C THR A 2 1.69 -13.25 -27.30
N GLU A 3 1.24 -13.18 -26.05
CA GLU A 3 2.08 -12.83 -24.90
C GLU A 3 3.28 -13.80 -24.76
N PRO A 4 4.51 -13.29 -24.54
CA PRO A 4 5.70 -14.13 -24.36
C PRO A 4 5.58 -15.11 -23.19
N ALA A 5 6.14 -16.31 -23.35
CA ALA A 5 6.08 -17.34 -22.32
C ALA A 5 6.82 -16.93 -21.04
N GLU A 6 7.90 -16.16 -21.13
CA GLU A 6 8.64 -15.70 -19.95
C GLU A 6 7.78 -14.79 -19.06
N TRP A 7 6.88 -14.01 -19.67
CA TRP A 7 6.02 -13.09 -18.92
C TRP A 7 4.95 -13.85 -18.14
N ARG A 8 4.35 -14.86 -18.77
CA ARG A 8 3.37 -15.76 -18.13
C ARG A 8 3.95 -16.57 -16.97
N CYS A 9 5.23 -16.93 -17.07
CA CYS A 9 5.92 -17.75 -16.09
C CYS A 9 6.66 -16.94 -15.02
N SER A 10 6.73 -15.60 -15.15
CA SER A 10 7.39 -14.74 -14.17
C SER A 10 6.63 -14.75 -12.85
N ARG A 11 7.27 -15.30 -11.81
CA ARG A 11 6.69 -15.47 -10.46
C ARG A 11 7.74 -15.15 -9.41
N LEU A 12 7.38 -14.30 -8.46
CA LEU A 12 8.20 -13.97 -7.29
C LEU A 12 7.90 -14.83 -6.07
N CYS A 13 6.82 -15.62 -6.10
CA CYS A 13 6.32 -16.38 -4.95
C CYS A 13 6.83 -17.84 -4.97
N PRO A 14 7.22 -18.41 -3.81
CA PRO A 14 7.16 -17.84 -2.46
C PRO A 14 8.30 -16.88 -2.13
N VAL A 15 7.96 -15.79 -1.42
CA VAL A 15 8.92 -14.90 -0.73
C VAL A 15 8.80 -15.16 0.78
N PRO A 16 9.93 -15.24 1.51
CA PRO A 16 9.90 -15.44 2.96
C PRO A 16 9.31 -14.22 3.69
N ALA A 17 8.76 -14.44 4.88
CA ALA A 17 8.28 -13.35 5.73
C ALA A 17 9.43 -12.37 6.03
N GLY A 18 9.16 -11.07 5.93
CA GLY A 18 10.16 -10.01 6.08
C GLY A 18 10.87 -9.61 4.77
N ALA A 19 10.70 -10.36 3.67
CA ALA A 19 11.13 -9.90 2.35
C ALA A 19 10.23 -8.78 1.83
N ALA A 20 10.81 -7.86 1.06
CA ALA A 20 10.10 -6.79 0.38
C ALA A 20 10.19 -6.95 -1.14
N ILE A 21 9.09 -6.68 -1.85
CA ILE A 21 9.06 -6.59 -3.30
C ILE A 21 9.03 -5.10 -3.66
N VAL A 22 10.07 -4.62 -4.32
CA VAL A 22 10.13 -3.27 -4.86
C VAL A 22 9.72 -3.33 -6.32
N ARG A 23 8.70 -2.55 -6.69
CA ARG A 23 8.21 -2.47 -8.07
C ARG A 23 8.12 -1.02 -8.54
N ASP A 24 8.43 -0.81 -9.81
CA ASP A 24 8.04 0.41 -10.52
C ASP A 24 6.52 0.37 -10.77
N VAL A 25 5.87 1.54 -10.75
CA VAL A 25 4.41 1.66 -10.87
C VAL A 25 3.89 1.12 -12.21
N ARG A 26 4.74 1.09 -13.24
CA ARG A 26 4.42 0.65 -14.60
C ARG A 26 4.55 -0.87 -14.79
N VAL A 27 5.08 -1.58 -13.80
CA VAL A 27 5.21 -3.04 -13.88
C VAL A 27 3.81 -3.66 -13.85
N LEU A 28 3.43 -4.30 -14.95
CA LEU A 28 2.24 -5.14 -14.99
C LEU A 28 2.45 -6.34 -14.08
N HIS A 29 1.59 -6.49 -13.09
CA HIS A 29 1.66 -7.57 -12.12
C HIS A 29 0.25 -8.01 -11.71
N GLY A 30 0.14 -9.24 -11.22
CA GLY A 30 -1.09 -9.80 -10.70
C GLY A 30 -0.82 -10.68 -9.50
N GLY A 31 -1.84 -10.84 -8.65
CA GLY A 31 -1.79 -11.82 -7.57
C GLY A 31 -1.73 -13.24 -8.12
N THR A 32 -0.94 -14.11 -7.47
CA THR A 32 -0.98 -15.55 -7.76
C THR A 32 -2.08 -16.21 -6.92
N PRO A 33 -2.79 -17.22 -7.46
CA PRO A 33 -3.75 -17.99 -6.67
C PRO A 33 -3.11 -18.53 -5.38
N ASN A 34 -3.84 -18.45 -4.27
CA ASN A 34 -3.41 -19.08 -3.01
C ASN A 34 -3.84 -20.55 -3.03
N LEU A 35 -2.89 -21.45 -3.30
CA LEU A 35 -3.13 -22.89 -3.33
C LEU A 35 -3.03 -23.54 -1.94
N THR A 36 -2.83 -22.75 -0.89
CA THR A 36 -2.65 -23.24 0.49
C THR A 36 -3.80 -22.79 1.38
N PRO A 37 -4.09 -23.50 2.48
CA PRO A 37 -5.10 -23.08 3.46
C PRO A 37 -4.64 -21.90 4.34
N LYS A 38 -3.39 -21.43 4.19
CA LYS A 38 -2.83 -20.36 5.01
C LYS A 38 -3.10 -19.00 4.36
N THR A 39 -3.56 -18.04 5.14
CA THR A 39 -3.66 -16.64 4.70
C THR A 39 -2.27 -16.08 4.41
N ARG A 40 -2.12 -15.42 3.26
CA ARG A 40 -0.88 -14.72 2.87
C ARG A 40 -1.12 -13.21 2.97
N TYR A 41 -0.57 -12.60 4.00
CA TYR A 41 -0.59 -11.14 4.17
C TYR A 41 0.55 -10.53 3.37
N LEU A 42 0.22 -9.53 2.54
CA LEU A 42 1.20 -8.76 1.78
C LEU A 42 0.87 -7.27 1.91
N PRO A 43 1.30 -6.62 3.00
CA PRO A 43 1.12 -5.17 3.13
C PRO A 43 1.89 -4.47 2.01
N SER A 44 1.26 -3.48 1.39
CA SER A 44 1.84 -2.68 0.31
C SER A 44 1.94 -1.22 0.71
N ILE A 45 3.06 -0.59 0.39
CA ILE A 45 3.28 0.85 0.53
C ILE A 45 3.58 1.41 -0.85
N GLU A 46 2.94 2.52 -1.21
CA GLU A 46 3.17 3.21 -2.47
C GLU A 46 3.78 4.58 -2.19
N TYR A 47 4.85 4.90 -2.92
CA TYR A 47 5.56 6.16 -2.80
C TYR A 47 5.34 7.00 -4.06
N VAL A 48 5.16 8.30 -3.88
CA VAL A 48 5.06 9.28 -4.97
C VAL A 48 5.96 10.46 -4.67
N SER A 49 6.41 11.15 -5.72
CA SER A 49 7.20 12.37 -5.54
C SER A 49 6.37 13.49 -4.90
N ALA A 50 7.03 14.39 -4.16
CA ALA A 50 6.39 15.58 -3.60
C ALA A 50 5.72 16.45 -4.68
N GLY A 51 6.34 16.55 -5.86
CA GLY A 51 5.77 17.27 -7.00
C GLY A 51 4.45 16.68 -7.49
N LEU A 52 4.38 15.34 -7.65
CA LEU A 52 3.13 14.67 -8.00
C LEU A 52 2.08 14.84 -6.90
N ARG A 53 2.48 14.72 -5.63
CA ARG A 53 1.60 14.92 -4.48
C ARG A 53 1.01 16.34 -4.43
N ALA A 54 1.81 17.36 -4.72
CA ALA A 54 1.39 18.76 -4.73
C ALA A 54 0.34 19.09 -5.79
N THR A 55 0.21 18.28 -6.84
CA THR A 55 -0.85 18.45 -7.87
C THR A 55 -2.26 18.25 -7.32
N LYS A 56 -2.41 17.60 -6.14
CA LYS A 56 -3.70 17.28 -5.49
C LYS A 56 -4.68 16.53 -6.40
N ARG A 57 -4.16 15.82 -7.42
CA ARG A 57 -4.92 14.93 -8.30
C ARG A 57 -5.57 13.80 -7.50
N LYS A 58 -6.88 13.91 -7.31
CA LYS A 58 -7.69 12.95 -6.53
C LYS A 58 -7.78 11.57 -7.18
N ASP A 59 -7.58 11.50 -8.49
CA ASP A 59 -7.63 10.29 -9.32
C ASP A 59 -6.41 9.38 -9.17
N MET A 60 -5.25 9.93 -8.77
CA MET A 60 -4.01 9.16 -8.68
C MET A 60 -3.61 8.78 -7.25
N PHE A 61 -3.82 9.68 -6.29
CA PHE A 61 -3.36 9.47 -4.92
C PHE A 61 -4.32 10.15 -3.95
N PRO A 62 -5.52 9.57 -3.73
CA PRO A 62 -6.49 10.18 -2.82
C PRO A 62 -5.88 10.26 -1.42
N GLN A 63 -5.97 11.44 -0.81
CA GLN A 63 -5.56 11.64 0.57
C GLN A 63 -6.53 10.90 1.48
N ARG A 64 -6.25 9.62 1.74
CA ARG A 64 -6.98 8.84 2.74
C ARG A 64 -6.38 9.14 4.10
N ARG A 65 -7.06 9.99 4.85
CA ARG A 65 -6.75 10.26 6.24
C ARG A 65 -7.33 9.12 7.07
N GLY A 66 -6.46 8.26 7.58
CA GLY A 66 -6.85 7.03 8.25
C GLY A 66 -6.01 6.71 9.48
N LEU A 67 -4.95 7.48 9.75
CA LEU A 67 -4.14 7.33 10.95
C LEU A 67 -4.80 8.13 12.10
N PRO A 68 -5.26 7.48 13.18
CA PRO A 68 -5.82 8.19 14.32
C PRO A 68 -4.78 9.10 14.98
N ARG A 69 -5.19 10.31 15.39
CA ARG A 69 -4.34 11.28 16.11
C ARG A 69 -3.62 10.67 17.31
N ALA A 70 -4.34 9.89 18.12
CA ALA A 70 -3.79 9.21 19.29
C ALA A 70 -2.71 8.16 18.98
N LEU A 71 -2.68 7.59 17.77
CA LEU A 71 -1.59 6.72 17.32
C LEU A 71 -0.43 7.55 16.75
N TYR A 72 -0.74 8.60 15.99
CA TYR A 72 0.25 9.52 15.44
C TYR A 72 1.14 10.13 16.53
N GLU A 73 0.55 10.60 17.63
CA GLU A 73 1.28 11.22 18.76
C GLU A 73 2.24 10.26 19.48
N LYS A 74 2.09 8.95 19.29
CA LYS A 74 2.99 7.93 19.85
C LYS A 74 4.17 7.61 18.94
N LEU A 75 4.18 8.11 17.70
CA LEU A 75 5.26 7.89 16.75
C LEU A 75 6.47 8.77 17.08
N SER A 76 7.66 8.37 16.64
CA SER A 76 8.85 9.21 16.77
C SER A 76 8.73 10.47 15.91
N PRO A 77 9.44 11.57 16.23
CA PRO A 77 9.35 12.82 15.48
C PRO A 77 9.60 12.66 13.97
N GLU A 78 10.55 11.79 13.58
CA GLU A 78 10.89 11.54 12.18
C GLU A 78 9.74 10.85 11.43
N VAL A 79 9.02 9.95 12.11
CA VAL A 79 7.87 9.25 11.53
C VAL A 79 6.63 10.16 11.51
N GLN A 80 6.47 11.02 12.51
CA GLN A 80 5.42 12.05 12.52
C GLN A 80 5.52 12.97 11.30
N GLU A 81 6.73 13.42 10.94
CA GLU A 81 6.96 14.23 9.73
C GLU A 81 6.47 13.53 8.46
N LEU A 82 6.74 12.23 8.33
CA LEU A 82 6.32 11.43 7.16
C LEU A 82 4.82 11.14 7.12
N CYS A 83 4.17 11.01 8.28
CA CYS A 83 2.78 10.57 8.39
C CYS A 83 1.76 11.71 8.50
N GLY A 84 2.19 12.97 8.66
CA GLY A 84 1.30 14.10 8.92
C GLY A 84 0.10 14.22 7.96
N GLU A 85 0.30 13.91 6.68
CA GLU A 85 -0.75 14.03 5.65
C GLU A 85 -1.81 12.91 5.67
N ILE A 86 -1.59 11.82 6.43
CA ILE A 86 -2.53 10.69 6.53
C ILE A 86 -3.26 10.67 7.88
N VAL A 87 -3.04 11.67 8.74
CA VAL A 87 -3.71 11.76 10.05
C VAL A 87 -5.16 12.19 9.85
N ALA A 88 -6.08 11.47 10.49
CA ALA A 88 -7.50 11.81 10.53
C ALA A 88 -7.74 13.07 11.37
N ASP A 89 -8.66 13.92 10.91
CA ASP A 89 -9.10 15.07 11.70
C ASP A 89 -10.04 14.62 12.82
N GLU A 90 -10.20 15.43 13.86
CA GLU A 90 -11.17 15.15 14.93
C GLU A 90 -12.59 15.14 14.35
N GLY A 91 -13.28 14.00 14.50
CA GLY A 91 -14.64 13.81 13.97
C GLY A 91 -14.70 13.09 12.61
N ASP A 92 -13.57 12.84 11.94
CA ASP A 92 -13.56 11.98 10.75
C ASP A 92 -13.91 10.53 11.15
N SER A 93 -14.98 10.00 10.58
CA SER A 93 -15.27 8.57 10.68
C SER A 93 -14.18 7.78 9.95
N ALA A 94 -13.66 6.72 10.58
CA ALA A 94 -12.72 5.81 9.92
C ALA A 94 -13.33 5.29 8.61
N GLN A 95 -12.78 5.72 7.47
CA GLN A 95 -13.31 5.36 6.15
C GLN A 95 -13.15 3.86 5.83
N VAL A 96 -12.41 3.12 6.66
CA VAL A 96 -12.11 1.70 6.46
C VAL A 96 -12.59 0.91 7.67
N GLN A 97 -13.65 0.11 7.48
CA GLN A 97 -14.10 -0.89 8.45
C GLN A 97 -13.68 -2.28 7.96
N PHE A 98 -12.84 -2.97 8.73
CA PHE A 98 -12.51 -4.37 8.44
C PHE A 98 -13.59 -5.27 9.03
N HIS A 99 -14.27 -6.02 8.16
CA HIS A 99 -15.25 -7.01 8.61
C HIS A 99 -14.53 -8.35 8.74
N ARG A 100 -14.64 -8.97 9.90
CA ARG A 100 -14.24 -10.36 10.07
C ARG A 100 -15.26 -11.20 9.30
N LYS A 101 -14.83 -11.83 8.20
CA LYS A 101 -15.59 -12.94 7.60
C LYS A 101 -15.47 -14.18 8.48
#